data_AF-A0A942TM89-F1
#
_entry.id   AF-A0A942TM89-F1
#
_cell.length_a   1.000
_cell.length_b   1.000
_cell.length_c   1.000
_cell.angle_alpha   90.00
_cell.angle_beta   90.00
_cell.angle_gamma   90.00
#
_symmetry.space_group_name_H-M   'P 1'
#
loop_
_entity.id
_entity.type
_entity.pdbx_description
1 polymer ?
#
loop_
_entity_poly.entity_id
_entity_poly.type
_entity_poly.pdbx_seq_one_letter_code
_entity_poly.pdbx_strand_id
1 'polypeptide(L)'
;MSIEAEYLRIIIERFKSVKSLGDKTIEQLSENEIHWRINEDSNSIAIISKHLSGNMISRWTDFLHSDGEKPDRNREQEFADDLSSKNDMIEYLEKGWNTLFEALKSLKEEDLLKNVFIRGEKHLVIDAIERQLAHYSYHVGQIVYIGKQLKGENWESLSIPRGKSEAYLQEMLKKHQPK
;
A
#
# COMPACT_ATOMS: atom_id res chain seq x y z
N MET A 1 -24.54 2.81 14.15
CA MET A 1 -23.20 2.65 13.58
C MET A 1 -22.28 3.51 14.43
N SER A 2 -21.28 2.92 15.07
CA SER A 2 -20.32 3.63 15.92
C SER A 2 -19.25 4.32 15.06
N ILE A 3 -18.49 5.24 15.67
CA ILE A 3 -17.39 5.93 14.98
C ILE A 3 -16.29 4.91 14.64
N GLU A 4 -16.07 3.95 15.53
CA GLU A 4 -15.09 2.88 15.46
C GLU A 4 -15.36 1.94 14.28
N ALA A 5 -16.62 1.47 14.14
CA ALA A 5 -17.02 0.62 13.02
C ALA A 5 -16.88 1.36 11.68
N GLU A 6 -17.28 2.63 11.65
CA GLU A 6 -17.20 3.46 10.44
C GLU A 6 -15.74 3.78 10.08
N TYR A 7 -14.89 4.02 11.08
CA TYR A 7 -13.45 4.19 10.89
C TYR A 7 -12.81 2.94 10.27
N LEU A 8 -13.06 1.76 10.83
CA LEU A 8 -12.56 0.48 10.28
C LEU A 8 -13.02 0.27 8.84
N ARG A 9 -14.28 0.58 8.54
CA ARG A 9 -14.82 0.53 7.18
C ARG A 9 -14.06 1.48 6.24
N ILE A 10 -13.91 2.75 6.64
CA ILE A 10 -13.23 3.77 5.83
C ILE A 10 -11.77 3.41 5.60
N ILE A 11 -11.04 3.01 6.63
CA ILE A 11 -9.60 2.79 6.54
C ILE A 11 -9.25 1.58 5.68
N ILE A 12 -10.06 0.52 5.71
CA ILE A 12 -9.94 -0.62 4.78
C ILE A 12 -10.12 -0.15 3.34
N GLU A 13 -11.12 0.69 3.04
CA GLU A 13 -11.32 1.23 1.70
C GLU A 13 -10.18 2.18 1.26
N ARG A 14 -9.56 2.90 2.20
CA ARG A 14 -8.37 3.72 1.92
C ARG A 14 -7.17 2.84 1.55
N PHE A 15 -6.88 1.78 2.30
CA PHE A 15 -5.82 0.83 1.93
C PHE A 15 -6.08 0.15 0.58
N LYS A 16 -7.32 -0.25 0.29
CA LYS A 16 -7.68 -0.79 -1.05
C LYS A 16 -7.42 0.21 -2.16
N SER A 17 -7.73 1.49 -1.92
CA SER A 17 -7.46 2.56 -2.89
C SER A 17 -5.96 2.74 -3.11
N VAL A 18 -5.16 2.72 -2.05
CA VAL A 18 -3.69 2.77 -2.12
C VAL A 18 -3.15 1.57 -2.89
N LYS A 19 -3.55 0.34 -2.54
CA LYS A 19 -3.17 -0.86 -3.28
C LYS A 19 -3.49 -0.75 -4.77
N SER A 20 -4.71 -0.32 -5.11
CA SER A 20 -5.14 -0.18 -6.51
C SER A 20 -4.26 0.79 -7.32
N LEU A 21 -3.72 1.84 -6.70
CA LEU A 21 -2.78 2.74 -7.38
C LEU A 21 -1.45 2.03 -7.71
N GLY A 22 -0.94 1.23 -6.77
CA GLY A 22 0.25 0.41 -6.97
C GLY A 22 0.03 -0.62 -8.08
N ASP A 23 -1.03 -1.41 -7.98
CA ASP A 23 -1.37 -2.48 -8.93
C ASP A 23 -1.48 -1.94 -10.37
N LYS A 24 -2.31 -0.91 -10.59
CA LYS A 24 -2.50 -0.30 -11.92
C LYS A 24 -1.25 0.35 -12.47
N THR A 25 -0.33 0.77 -11.60
CA THR A 25 0.98 1.25 -12.05
C THR A 25 1.83 0.08 -12.54
N ILE A 26 1.94 -0.97 -11.72
CA ILE A 26 2.74 -2.17 -12.03
C ILE A 26 2.21 -2.87 -13.30
N GLU A 27 0.90 -2.92 -13.50
CA GLU A 27 0.27 -3.47 -14.70
C GLU A 27 0.81 -2.85 -15.99
N GLN A 28 1.07 -1.54 -16.00
CA GLN A 28 1.59 -0.84 -17.18
C GLN A 28 3.06 -1.14 -17.49
N LEU A 29 3.84 -1.66 -16.53
CA LEU A 29 5.28 -1.83 -16.65
C LEU A 29 5.69 -3.20 -17.20
N SER A 30 6.78 -3.25 -17.94
CA SER A 30 7.48 -4.47 -18.34
C SER A 30 8.35 -5.01 -17.21
N GLU A 31 8.87 -6.22 -17.40
CA GLU A 31 9.80 -6.86 -16.46
C GLU A 31 11.08 -6.06 -16.26
N ASN A 32 11.67 -5.50 -17.33
CA ASN A 32 12.88 -4.67 -17.17
C ASN A 32 12.57 -3.34 -16.45
N GLU A 33 11.37 -2.79 -16.64
CA GLU A 33 10.99 -1.49 -16.07
C GLU A 33 10.77 -1.54 -14.56
N ILE A 34 10.33 -2.67 -13.98
CA ILE A 34 10.15 -2.77 -12.52
C ILE A 34 11.48 -2.76 -11.75
N HIS A 35 12.58 -3.15 -12.40
CA HIS A 35 13.95 -3.13 -11.85
C HIS A 35 14.69 -1.82 -12.16
N TRP A 36 14.08 -0.89 -12.91
CA TRP A 36 14.73 0.38 -13.21
C TRP A 36 14.92 1.24 -11.95
N ARG A 37 16.05 1.95 -11.91
CA ARG A 37 16.38 2.97 -10.91
C ARG A 37 17.12 4.13 -11.56
N ILE A 38 16.90 5.34 -11.07
CA ILE A 38 17.55 6.55 -11.60
C ILE A 38 19.05 6.64 -11.23
N ASN A 39 19.43 6.08 -10.08
CA ASN A 39 20.81 6.00 -9.59
C ASN A 39 20.93 4.85 -8.56
N GLU A 40 22.13 4.58 -8.09
CA GLU A 40 22.43 3.47 -7.16
C GLU A 40 21.78 3.64 -5.78
N ASP A 41 21.56 4.88 -5.32
CA ASP A 41 20.93 5.20 -4.04
C ASP A 41 19.40 5.14 -4.08
N SER A 42 18.82 4.94 -5.28
CA SER A 42 17.37 4.89 -5.48
C SER A 42 16.87 3.44 -5.55
N ASN A 43 15.73 3.20 -4.90
CA ASN A 43 15.06 1.91 -4.98
C ASN A 43 14.26 1.77 -6.28
N SER A 44 14.32 0.58 -6.87
CA SER A 44 13.44 0.17 -7.97
C SER A 44 12.03 -0.14 -7.46
N ILE A 45 11.06 -0.30 -8.37
CA ILE A 45 9.69 -0.72 -8.00
C ILE A 45 9.71 -2.14 -7.40
N ALA A 46 10.60 -3.01 -7.87
CA ALA A 46 10.80 -4.35 -7.30
C ALA A 46 11.23 -4.26 -5.82
N ILE A 47 12.24 -3.46 -5.50
CA ILE A 47 12.69 -3.24 -4.12
C ILE A 47 11.59 -2.61 -3.26
N ILE A 48 10.90 -1.56 -3.76
CA ILE A 48 9.82 -0.91 -2.99
C ILE A 48 8.70 -1.90 -2.69
N SER A 49 8.33 -2.75 -3.66
CA SER A 49 7.29 -3.77 -3.48
C SER A 49 7.70 -4.83 -2.45
N LYS A 50 8.96 -5.27 -2.48
CA LYS A 50 9.51 -6.20 -1.50
C LYS A 50 9.52 -5.59 -0.10
N HIS A 51 9.95 -4.34 0.03
CA HIS A 51 9.93 -3.61 1.30
C HIS A 51 8.52 -3.45 1.86
N LEU A 52 7.56 -3.04 1.03
CA LEU A 52 6.15 -2.93 1.43
C LEU A 52 5.61 -4.25 1.95
N SER A 53 5.86 -5.35 1.25
CA SER A 53 5.39 -6.66 1.66
C SER A 53 6.03 -7.15 2.95
N GLY A 54 7.36 -7.08 3.07
CA GLY A 54 8.07 -7.47 4.30
C GLY A 54 7.65 -6.62 5.51
N ASN A 55 7.42 -5.32 5.30
CA ASN A 55 6.84 -4.46 6.32
C ASN A 55 5.42 -4.91 6.70
N MET A 56 4.53 -5.14 5.73
CA MET A 56 3.16 -5.59 5.99
C MET A 56 3.12 -6.91 6.76
N ILE A 57 3.87 -7.91 6.31
CA ILE A 57 3.96 -9.21 6.98
C ILE A 57 4.42 -9.02 8.42
N SER A 58 5.51 -8.28 8.62
CA SER A 58 6.02 -8.04 9.96
C SER A 58 5.02 -7.31 10.85
N ARG A 59 4.45 -6.19 10.38
CA ARG A 59 3.55 -5.35 11.20
C ARG A 59 2.24 -6.07 11.53
N TRP A 60 1.71 -6.88 10.62
CA TRP A 60 0.31 -7.33 10.68
C TRP A 60 0.11 -8.80 11.04
N THR A 61 1.13 -9.65 10.93
CA THR A 61 1.06 -11.03 11.45
C THR A 61 0.93 -11.00 12.97
N ASP A 62 -0.09 -11.66 13.53
CA ASP A 62 -0.33 -11.75 14.98
C ASP A 62 -0.23 -10.39 15.72
N PHE A 63 -0.71 -9.34 15.05
CA PHE A 63 -0.50 -7.94 15.42
C PHE A 63 -1.00 -7.55 16.83
N LEU A 64 -2.04 -8.23 17.33
CA LEU A 64 -2.59 -7.95 18.67
C LEU A 64 -1.84 -8.66 19.81
N HIS A 65 -1.01 -9.66 19.51
CA HIS A 65 -0.41 -10.53 20.55
C HIS A 65 1.11 -10.58 20.52
N SER A 66 1.75 -10.09 19.46
CA SER A 66 3.21 -10.01 19.37
C SER A 66 3.68 -8.68 18.76
N ASP A 67 4.95 -8.35 19.01
CA ASP A 67 5.55 -7.11 18.50
C ASP A 67 5.47 -7.03 16.97
N GLY A 68 5.19 -5.86 16.43
CA GLY A 68 5.11 -5.61 14.99
C GLY A 68 6.46 -5.74 14.28
N GLU A 69 7.59 -5.74 14.96
CA GLU A 69 8.89 -6.13 14.40
C GLU A 69 9.14 -7.63 14.66
N LYS A 70 8.88 -8.46 13.65
CA LYS A 70 9.00 -9.91 13.79
C LYS A 70 10.47 -10.34 13.79
N PRO A 71 10.88 -11.28 14.65
CA PRO A 71 12.26 -11.73 14.74
C PRO A 71 12.82 -12.32 13.43
N ASP A 72 11.94 -12.86 12.58
CA ASP A 72 12.29 -13.46 11.28
C ASP A 72 12.30 -12.44 10.14
N ARG A 73 11.97 -11.17 10.39
CA ARG A 73 12.05 -10.12 9.38
C ARG A 73 13.52 -9.75 9.11
N ASN A 74 14.00 -10.10 7.93
CA ASN A 74 15.28 -9.60 7.42
C ASN A 74 15.08 -8.33 6.59
N ARG A 75 15.08 -7.17 7.26
CA ARG A 75 14.91 -5.87 6.59
C ARG A 75 15.97 -5.62 5.53
N GLU A 76 17.22 -6.02 5.76
CA GLU A 76 18.31 -5.75 4.81
C GLU A 76 18.07 -6.49 3.48
N GLN A 77 17.59 -7.73 3.56
CA GLN A 77 17.24 -8.51 2.37
C GLN A 77 16.11 -7.88 1.55
N GLU A 78 15.23 -7.07 2.15
CA GLU A 78 14.17 -6.37 1.42
C GLU A 78 14.74 -5.37 0.38
N PHE A 79 16.00 -4.95 0.53
CA PHE A 79 16.68 -4.02 -0.37
C PHE A 79 17.60 -4.71 -1.39
N ALA A 80 17.65 -6.05 -1.38
CA ALA A 80 18.28 -6.81 -2.45
C ALA A 80 17.34 -6.96 -3.65
N ASP A 81 17.83 -6.62 -4.84
CA ASP A 81 17.12 -6.78 -6.11
C ASP A 81 17.29 -8.21 -6.66
N ASP A 82 16.63 -9.16 -6.02
CA ASP A 82 16.77 -10.61 -6.25
C ASP A 82 15.47 -11.28 -6.72
N LEU A 83 14.43 -10.50 -7.01
CA LEU A 83 13.17 -11.03 -7.54
C LEU A 83 13.36 -11.42 -9.01
N SER A 84 13.09 -12.68 -9.32
CA SER A 84 13.34 -13.30 -10.62
C SER A 84 12.38 -12.89 -11.73
N SER A 85 11.16 -12.46 -11.37
CA SER A 85 10.16 -12.03 -12.34
C SER A 85 9.16 -11.01 -11.80
N LYS A 86 8.48 -10.33 -12.73
CA LYS A 86 7.36 -9.43 -12.40
C LYS A 86 6.23 -10.17 -11.68
N ASN A 87 5.95 -11.42 -12.06
CA ASN A 87 4.92 -12.22 -11.39
C ASN A 87 5.34 -12.57 -9.96
N ASP A 88 6.60 -12.97 -9.74
CA ASP A 88 7.10 -13.25 -8.38
C ASP A 88 7.00 -12.01 -7.49
N MET A 89 7.31 -10.82 -8.03
CA MET A 89 7.15 -9.55 -7.32
C MET A 89 5.68 -9.31 -6.95
N ILE A 90 4.74 -9.51 -7.88
CA ILE A 90 3.30 -9.34 -7.63
C ILE A 90 2.84 -10.33 -6.57
N GLU A 91 3.17 -11.61 -6.68
CA GLU A 91 2.80 -12.63 -5.68
C GLU A 91 3.36 -12.28 -4.30
N TYR A 92 4.61 -11.80 -4.24
CA TYR A 92 5.22 -11.36 -3.00
C TYR A 92 4.49 -10.15 -2.41
N LEU A 93 4.14 -9.16 -3.22
CA LEU A 93 3.40 -7.97 -2.79
C LEU A 93 1.98 -8.32 -2.31
N GLU A 94 1.28 -9.21 -3.00
CA GLU A 94 -0.06 -9.70 -2.62
C GLU A 94 -0.06 -10.40 -1.27
N LYS A 95 0.98 -11.17 -0.94
CA LYS A 95 1.11 -11.80 0.39
C LYS A 95 1.09 -10.75 1.51
N GLY A 96 1.80 -9.63 1.33
CA GLY A 96 1.79 -8.53 2.29
C GLY A 96 0.42 -7.87 2.40
N TRP A 97 -0.21 -7.53 1.26
CA TRP A 97 -1.55 -6.94 1.26
C TRP A 97 -2.60 -7.84 1.92
N ASN A 98 -2.57 -9.14 1.63
CA ASN A 98 -3.49 -10.10 2.24
C ASN A 98 -3.30 -10.16 3.76
N THR A 99 -2.05 -10.18 4.24
CA THR A 99 -1.74 -10.16 5.68
C THR A 99 -2.33 -8.92 6.36
N LEU A 100 -2.15 -7.73 5.76
CA LEU A 100 -2.76 -6.49 6.25
C LEU A 100 -4.29 -6.59 6.28
N PHE A 101 -4.93 -6.98 5.18
CA PHE A 101 -6.39 -6.96 5.09
C PHE A 101 -7.05 -8.02 5.98
N GLU A 102 -6.44 -9.18 6.16
CA GLU A 102 -6.90 -10.19 7.11
C GLU A 102 -6.84 -9.66 8.54
N ALA A 103 -5.72 -9.03 8.93
CA ALA A 103 -5.58 -8.41 10.24
C ALA A 103 -6.65 -7.33 10.47
N LEU A 104 -6.81 -6.38 9.54
CA LEU A 104 -7.80 -5.30 9.66
C LEU A 104 -9.24 -5.81 9.73
N LYS A 105 -9.61 -6.85 8.96
CA LYS A 105 -10.95 -7.45 8.99
C LYS A 105 -11.24 -8.22 10.28
N SER A 106 -10.21 -8.64 11.00
CA SER A 106 -10.34 -9.35 12.27
C SER A 106 -10.57 -8.43 13.47
N LEU A 107 -10.27 -7.13 13.32
CA LEU A 107 -10.42 -6.14 14.38
C LEU A 107 -11.89 -5.88 14.72
N LYS A 108 -12.15 -5.73 16.02
CA LYS A 108 -13.41 -5.24 16.57
C LYS A 108 -13.29 -3.77 16.96
N GLU A 109 -14.43 -3.15 17.22
CA GLU A 109 -14.51 -1.75 17.62
C GLU A 109 -13.68 -1.46 18.88
N GLU A 110 -13.75 -2.36 19.88
CA GLU A 110 -12.98 -2.23 21.11
C GLU A 110 -11.45 -2.39 20.95
N ASP A 111 -11.00 -2.95 19.83
CA ASP A 111 -9.57 -3.19 19.59
C ASP A 111 -8.82 -1.90 19.24
N LEU A 112 -9.49 -0.88 18.70
CA LEU A 112 -8.85 0.35 18.23
C LEU A 112 -8.07 1.10 19.32
N LEU A 113 -8.48 0.95 20.58
CA LEU A 113 -7.85 1.57 21.75
C LEU A 113 -6.94 0.60 22.52
N LYS A 114 -6.75 -0.63 22.03
CA LYS A 114 -5.77 -1.56 22.61
C LYS A 114 -4.36 -1.09 22.29
N ASN A 115 -3.44 -1.52 23.16
CA ASN A 115 -2.03 -1.27 22.97
C ASN A 115 -1.40 -2.40 22.17
N VAL A 116 -0.57 -2.04 21.21
CA VAL A 116 0.32 -2.91 20.46
C VAL A 116 1.74 -2.39 20.58
N PHE A 117 2.72 -3.22 20.24
CA PHE A 117 4.12 -2.85 20.29
C PHE A 117 4.73 -2.90 18.91
N ILE A 118 5.57 -1.92 18.58
CA ILE A 118 6.39 -1.93 17.37
C ILE A 118 7.79 -1.57 17.81
N ARG A 119 8.73 -2.52 17.72
CA ARG A 119 10.11 -2.37 18.22
C ARG A 119 10.17 -2.06 19.72
N GLY A 120 9.26 -2.65 20.49
CA GLY A 120 9.11 -2.39 21.93
C GLY A 120 8.48 -1.04 22.27
N GLU A 121 8.19 -0.18 21.29
CA GLU A 121 7.47 1.07 21.53
C GLU A 121 5.96 0.80 21.55
N LYS A 122 5.28 1.36 22.55
CA LYS A 122 3.84 1.20 22.77
C LYS A 122 3.05 2.14 21.87
N HIS A 123 2.11 1.60 21.10
CA HIS A 123 1.18 2.33 20.24
C HIS A 123 -0.26 1.91 20.51
N LEU A 124 -1.22 2.77 20.17
CA LEU A 124 -2.60 2.34 20.01
C LEU A 124 -2.77 1.65 18.65
N VAL A 125 -3.71 0.72 18.55
CA VAL A 125 -4.07 0.09 17.26
C VAL A 125 -4.41 1.15 16.21
N ILE A 126 -5.21 2.16 16.57
CA ILE A 126 -5.56 3.25 15.64
C ILE A 126 -4.32 4.04 15.17
N ASP A 127 -3.34 4.30 16.04
CA ASP A 127 -2.08 4.97 15.67
C ASP A 127 -1.24 4.08 14.74
N ALA A 128 -1.14 2.78 15.03
CA ALA A 128 -0.44 1.84 14.18
C ALA A 128 -1.06 1.75 12.77
N ILE A 129 -2.39 1.76 12.66
CA ILE A 129 -3.12 1.80 11.39
C ILE A 129 -2.77 3.06 10.60
N GLU A 130 -2.89 4.25 11.19
CA GLU A 130 -2.61 5.52 10.52
C GLU A 130 -1.15 5.64 10.07
N ARG A 131 -0.21 5.21 10.91
CA ARG A 131 1.21 5.15 10.56
C ARG A 131 1.47 4.30 9.32
N GLN A 132 0.83 3.13 9.22
CA GLN A 132 0.97 2.28 8.06
C GLN A 132 0.24 2.81 6.83
N LEU A 133 -0.91 3.48 6.98
CA LEU A 133 -1.53 4.17 5.84
C LEU A 133 -0.59 5.22 5.26
N ALA A 134 0.02 6.06 6.10
CA ALA A 134 0.97 7.08 5.65
C ALA A 134 2.19 6.46 4.98
N HIS A 135 2.78 5.44 5.59
CA HIS A 135 3.94 4.72 5.06
C HIS A 135 3.67 4.05 3.71
N TYR A 136 2.55 3.31 3.58
CA TYR A 136 2.23 2.62 2.34
C TYR A 136 1.83 3.60 1.23
N SER A 137 1.10 4.66 1.57
CA SER A 137 0.78 5.74 0.61
C SER A 137 2.03 6.42 0.08
N TYR A 138 3.05 6.63 0.93
CA TYR A 138 4.33 7.21 0.53
C TYR A 138 5.03 6.35 -0.52
N HIS A 139 5.21 5.06 -0.24
CA HIS A 139 5.89 4.14 -1.14
C HIS A 139 5.10 3.83 -2.41
N VAL A 140 3.77 3.70 -2.33
CA VAL A 140 2.94 3.59 -3.55
C VAL A 140 3.02 4.88 -4.38
N GLY A 141 3.11 6.05 -3.74
CA GLY A 141 3.37 7.32 -4.43
C GLY A 141 4.69 7.29 -5.22
N GLN A 142 5.75 6.71 -4.66
CA GLN A 142 7.02 6.49 -5.36
C GLN A 142 6.85 5.56 -6.57
N ILE A 143 6.14 4.42 -6.40
CA ILE A 143 5.84 3.49 -7.49
C ILE A 143 5.11 4.22 -8.64
N VAL A 144 4.04 4.96 -8.32
CA VAL A 144 3.28 5.75 -9.30
C VAL A 144 4.16 6.77 -10.02
N TYR A 145 5.06 7.43 -9.29
CA TYR A 145 5.92 8.44 -9.88
C TYR A 145 6.98 7.84 -10.81
N ILE A 146 7.61 6.73 -10.42
CA ILE A 146 8.53 5.98 -11.29
C ILE A 146 7.80 5.48 -12.54
N GLY A 147 6.60 4.92 -12.39
CA GLY A 147 5.80 4.47 -13.52
C GLY A 147 5.48 5.59 -14.51
N LYS A 148 5.12 6.77 -14.01
CA LYS A 148 4.93 7.98 -14.84
C LYS A 148 6.20 8.40 -15.56
N GLN A 149 7.35 8.36 -14.89
CA GLN A 149 8.63 8.72 -15.50
C GLN A 149 9.00 7.77 -16.64
N LEU A 150 8.79 6.47 -16.45
CA LEU A 150 9.10 5.45 -17.46
C LEU A 150 8.17 5.50 -18.67
N LYS A 151 6.86 5.72 -18.43
CA LYS A 151 5.88 5.76 -19.52
C LYS A 151 5.78 7.09 -20.23
N GLY A 152 6.08 8.20 -19.55
CA GLY A 152 6.04 9.54 -20.14
C GLY A 152 4.70 9.81 -20.81
N GLU A 153 4.72 10.06 -22.12
CA GLU A 153 3.52 10.32 -22.94
C GLU A 153 2.58 9.10 -23.05
N ASN A 154 3.09 7.89 -22.85
CA ASN A 154 2.32 6.65 -22.88
C ASN A 154 1.67 6.30 -21.53
N TRP A 155 1.76 7.18 -20.52
CA TRP A 155 1.19 6.92 -19.20
C TRP A 155 -0.34 6.95 -19.23
N GLU A 156 -0.97 5.86 -18.81
CA GLU A 156 -2.41 5.81 -18.64
C GLU A 156 -2.80 6.37 -17.26
N SER A 157 -3.62 7.43 -17.25
CA SER A 157 -4.03 8.11 -16.02
C SER A 157 -4.82 7.19 -15.08
N LEU A 158 -4.33 7.02 -13.85
CA LEU A 158 -5.02 6.27 -12.78
C LEU A 158 -6.19 7.02 -12.14
N SER A 159 -6.38 8.29 -12.52
CA SER A 159 -7.43 9.18 -12.04
C SER A 159 -7.95 10.02 -13.21
N ILE A 160 -8.34 11.26 -12.98
CA ILE A 160 -8.84 12.16 -14.03
C ILE A 160 -7.68 12.60 -14.93
N PRO A 161 -7.69 12.31 -16.24
CA PRO A 161 -6.66 12.79 -17.16
C PRO A 161 -6.57 14.32 -17.16
N ARG A 162 -5.37 14.85 -17.45
CA ARG A 162 -5.16 16.30 -17.56
C ARG A 162 -6.11 16.90 -18.59
N GLY A 163 -6.77 18.01 -18.23
CA GLY A 163 -7.76 18.69 -19.08
C GLY A 163 -9.15 18.05 -19.11
N LYS A 164 -9.41 16.99 -18.32
CA LYS A 164 -10.73 16.32 -18.25
C LYS A 164 -11.49 16.53 -16.94
N SER A 165 -10.97 17.38 -16.04
CA SER A 165 -11.53 17.60 -14.70
C SER A 165 -13.00 18.05 -14.71
N GLU A 166 -13.35 19.03 -15.54
CA GLU A 166 -14.72 19.56 -15.61
C GLU A 166 -15.71 18.48 -16.10
N ALA A 167 -15.36 17.78 -17.19
CA ALA A 167 -16.20 16.73 -17.74
C ALA A 167 -16.46 15.60 -16.73
N TYR A 168 -15.41 15.18 -16.02
CA TYR A 168 -15.52 14.16 -14.97
C TYR A 168 -16.38 14.64 -13.78
N LEU A 169 -16.21 15.90 -13.35
CA LEU A 169 -17.04 16.47 -12.29
C LEU A 169 -18.53 16.44 -12.67
N GLN A 170 -18.87 16.87 -13.89
CA GLN A 170 -20.24 16.84 -14.38
C GLN A 170 -20.82 15.41 -14.44
N GLU A 171 -20.02 14.42 -14.85
CA GLU A 171 -20.40 13.01 -14.83
C GLU A 171 -20.70 12.53 -13.40
N MET A 172 -19.79 12.82 -12.45
CA MET A 172 -19.94 12.41 -11.07
C MET A 172 -21.13 13.06 -10.38
N LEU A 173 -21.38 14.34 -10.62
CA LEU A 173 -22.55 15.04 -10.09
C LEU A 173 -23.85 14.43 -10.62
N LYS A 174 -23.93 14.12 -11.93
CA LYS A 174 -25.10 13.43 -12.52
C LYS A 174 -25.30 12.04 -11.91
N LYS A 175 -24.22 11.26 -11.73
CA LYS A 175 -24.28 9.90 -11.17
C LYS A 175 -24.81 9.86 -9.74
N HIS A 176 -24.50 10.89 -8.94
CA HIS A 176 -24.88 10.96 -7.53
C HIS A 176 -26.02 11.94 -7.26
N GLN A 177 -26.75 12.38 -8.29
CA GLN A 177 -27.98 13.13 -8.08
C GLN A 177 -28.97 12.25 -7.29
N PRO A 178 -29.48 12.74 -6.15
CA PRO A 178 -30.53 12.02 -5.44
C PRO A 178 -31.75 11.91 -6.37
N LYS A 179 -32.34 10.71 -6.44
CA LYS A 179 -33.62 10.50 -7.11
C LYS A 179 -34.74 11.25 -6.39
#